data_AF-A0A1E7J2K8-F1
#
_entry.id   AF-A0A1E7J2K8-F1
#
_cell.length_a   1.000
_cell.length_b   1.000
_cell.length_c   1.000
_cell.angle_alpha   90.00
_cell.angle_beta   90.00
_cell.angle_gamma   90.00
#
_symmetry.space_group_name_H-M   'P 1'
#
loop_
_entity.id
_entity.type
_entity.pdbx_description
1 polymer ?
#
loop_
_entity_poly.entity_id
_entity_poly.type
_entity_poly.pdbx_seq_one_letter_code
_entity_poly.pdbx_strand_id
1 'polypeptide(L)'
;MEIQQRGLRIAEVRFKGGETSELDVQQARSLLRNTQASKISVRQAQNGLSVLLGIPPSDFSALIKDPAPIPGAPSEIAVGIPADLLRRRPDIRLAEFEAAALGALIGVAQADLYPHFAIGGSIGFAVDSLASSRGDIVRYLIAV
;
A
#
# COMPACT_ATOMS: atom_id res chain seq x y z
N MET A 1 13.52 -20.06 25.44
CA MET A 1 14.55 -20.88 24.74
C MET A 1 15.57 -21.46 25.71
N GLU A 2 16.08 -20.69 26.67
CA GLU A 2 17.03 -21.22 27.67
C GLU A 2 16.47 -22.40 28.46
N ILE A 3 15.19 -22.34 28.83
CA ILE A 3 14.51 -23.44 29.54
C ILE A 3 14.47 -24.71 28.68
N GLN A 4 14.11 -24.59 27.40
CA GLN A 4 14.04 -25.73 26.47
C GLN A 4 15.44 -26.33 26.19
N GLN A 5 16.46 -25.48 26.05
CA GLN A 5 17.85 -25.93 25.88
C GLN A 5 18.38 -26.64 27.14
N ARG A 6 18.04 -26.11 28.33
CA ARG A 6 18.42 -26.72 29.60
C ARG A 6 17.72 -28.07 29.79
N GLY A 7 16.44 -28.15 29.45
CA GLY A 7 15.67 -29.40 29.47
C GLY A 7 16.26 -30.48 28.56
N LEU A 8 16.61 -30.12 27.31
CA LEU A 8 17.29 -31.04 26.39
C LEU A 8 18.63 -31.51 26.96
N ARG A 9 19.43 -30.61 27.53
CA ARG A 9 20.74 -30.94 28.11
C ARG A 9 20.62 -31.94 29.27
N ILE A 10 19.63 -31.74 30.15
CA ILE A 10 19.36 -32.65 31.28
C ILE A 10 18.93 -34.02 30.77
N ALA A 11 18.02 -34.07 29.78
CA ALA A 11 17.58 -35.32 29.17
C ALA A 11 18.74 -36.10 28.52
N GLU A 12 19.64 -35.40 27.81
CA GLU A 12 20.83 -36.00 27.18
C GLU A 12 21.82 -36.55 28.23
N VAL A 13 22.02 -35.85 29.35
CA VAL A 13 22.89 -36.32 30.44
C VAL A 13 22.30 -37.56 31.12
N ARG A 14 20.99 -37.57 31.42
CA ARG A 14 20.31 -38.72 32.04
C ARG A 14 20.28 -39.94 31.13
N PHE A 15 20.12 -39.74 29.82
CA PHE A 15 20.16 -40.82 28.83
C PHE A 15 21.55 -41.46 28.77
N LYS A 16 22.62 -40.64 28.75
CA LYS A 16 24.00 -41.14 28.80
C LYS A 16 24.33 -41.86 30.11
N GLY A 17 23.68 -41.47 31.20
CA GLY A 17 23.76 -42.16 32.50
C GLY A 17 22.91 -43.42 32.61
N GLY A 18 22.09 -43.75 31.60
CA GLY A 18 21.19 -44.91 31.61
C GLY A 18 19.93 -44.73 32.46
N GLU A 19 19.63 -43.52 32.92
CA GLU A 19 18.52 -43.22 33.84
C GLU A 19 17.19 -42.86 33.13
N THR A 20 17.20 -42.65 31.81
CA THR A 20 16.04 -42.20 31.03
C THR A 20 16.00 -42.86 29.65
N SER A 21 14.86 -42.77 28.95
CA SER A 21 14.68 -43.36 27.61
C SER A 21 15.12 -42.40 26.50
N GLU A 22 15.47 -42.95 25.33
CA GLU A 22 15.74 -42.14 24.12
C GLU A 22 14.52 -41.28 23.74
N LEU A 23 13.31 -41.77 24.04
CA LEU A 23 12.05 -41.05 23.83
C LEU A 23 12.07 -39.66 24.47
N ASP A 24 12.59 -39.54 25.70
CA ASP A 24 12.60 -38.28 26.45
C ASP A 24 13.53 -37.24 25.78
N VAL A 25 14.65 -37.70 25.23
CA VAL A 25 15.58 -36.86 24.45
C VAL A 25 14.91 -36.38 23.17
N GLN A 26 14.20 -37.25 22.45
CA GLN A 26 13.52 -36.87 21.21
C GLN A 26 12.36 -35.90 21.48
N GLN A 27 11.61 -36.08 22.56
CA GLN A 27 10.56 -35.14 22.97
C GLN A 27 11.13 -33.76 23.31
N ALA A 28 12.19 -33.70 24.13
CA ALA A 28 12.85 -32.43 24.48
C ALA A 28 13.42 -31.72 23.25
N ARG A 29 13.97 -32.49 22.29
CA ARG A 29 14.49 -31.97 21.02
C ARG A 29 13.37 -31.44 20.12
N SER A 30 12.24 -32.14 20.06
CA SER A 30 11.04 -31.70 19.34
C SER A 30 10.52 -30.37 19.89
N LEU A 31 10.44 -30.24 21.22
CA LEU A 31 10.00 -29.00 21.88
C LEU A 31 10.92 -27.81 21.55
N LEU A 32 12.24 -28.03 21.55
CA LEU A 32 13.21 -27.00 21.17
C LEU A 32 13.03 -26.57 19.71
N ARG A 33 12.88 -27.53 18.79
CA ARG A 33 12.63 -27.25 17.36
C ARG A 33 11.33 -26.51 17.13
N ASN A 34 10.25 -26.89 17.82
CA ASN A 34 8.96 -26.17 17.76
C ASN A 34 9.12 -24.71 18.20
N THR A 35 9.85 -24.48 19.29
CA THR A 35 10.13 -23.12 19.78
C THR A 35 10.98 -22.31 18.79
N GLN A 36 11.96 -22.96 18.13
CA GLN A 36 12.76 -22.33 17.07
C GLN A 36 11.91 -21.99 15.85
N ALA A 37 10.97 -22.87 15.46
CA ALA A 37 10.04 -22.63 14.36
C ALA A 37 9.14 -21.41 14.64
N SER A 38 8.71 -21.19 15.89
CA SER A 38 7.95 -19.99 16.26
C SER A 38 8.70 -18.67 16.05
N LYS A 39 10.03 -18.67 15.88
CA LYS A 39 10.76 -17.44 15.50
C LYS A 39 10.52 -17.03 14.05
N ILE A 40 10.10 -17.97 13.19
CA ILE A 40 9.83 -17.69 11.78
C ILE A 40 8.65 -16.73 11.64
N SER A 41 7.58 -16.92 12.42
CA SER A 41 6.41 -16.02 12.40
C SER A 41 6.76 -14.60 12.84
N VAL A 42 7.64 -14.46 13.86
CA VAL A 42 8.15 -13.15 14.28
C VAL A 42 8.92 -12.46 13.16
N ARG A 43 9.79 -13.19 12.45
CA ARG A 43 10.53 -12.67 11.29
C ARG A 43 9.59 -12.28 10.14
N GLN A 44 8.54 -13.06 9.89
CA GLN A 44 7.53 -12.71 8.87
C GLN A 44 6.80 -11.41 9.22
N ALA A 45 6.41 -11.22 10.48
CA ALA A 45 5.79 -9.98 10.94
C ALA A 45 6.75 -8.77 10.80
N GLN A 46 8.02 -8.95 11.16
CA GLN A 46 9.06 -7.91 10.97
C GLN A 46 9.22 -7.53 9.49
N ASN A 47 9.30 -8.52 8.60
CA ASN A 47 9.39 -8.27 7.17
C ASN A 47 8.14 -7.55 6.63
N GLY A 48 6.95 -7.89 7.12
CA GLY A 48 5.71 -7.18 6.79
C GLY A 48 5.76 -5.70 7.19
N LEU A 49 6.29 -5.40 8.38
CA LEU A 49 6.52 -4.02 8.81
C LEU A 49 7.53 -3.29 7.93
N SER A 50 8.63 -3.93 7.54
CA SER A 50 9.60 -3.34 6.61
C SER A 50 8.96 -2.93 5.29
N VAL A 51 8.12 -3.80 4.72
CA VAL A 51 7.39 -3.53 3.47
C VAL A 51 6.41 -2.36 3.65
N LEU A 52 5.66 -2.32 4.75
CA LEU A 52 4.73 -1.22 5.05
C LEU A 52 5.44 0.13 5.25
N LEU A 53 6.69 0.09 5.72
CA LEU A 53 7.54 1.28 5.89
C LEU A 53 8.35 1.62 4.63
N GLY A 54 8.28 0.82 3.57
CA GLY A 54 9.03 1.03 2.33
C GLY A 54 10.54 0.78 2.46
N ILE A 55 10.97 0.01 3.46
CA ILE A 55 12.37 -0.31 3.73
C ILE A 55 12.62 -1.75 3.26
N PRO A 56 13.78 -2.07 2.66
CA PRO A 56 14.12 -3.45 2.35
C PRO A 56 14.05 -4.33 3.61
N PRO A 57 13.70 -5.63 3.48
CA PRO A 57 13.71 -6.57 4.59
C PRO A 57 15.15 -6.83 5.05
N SER A 58 15.67 -5.90 5.86
CA SER A 58 16.97 -5.94 6.51
C SER A 58 16.79 -6.17 8.01
N ASP A 59 17.90 -6.16 8.75
CA ASP A 59 17.89 -6.42 10.18
C ASP A 59 17.11 -5.33 10.93
N PHE A 60 15.81 -5.57 11.11
CA PHE A 60 14.83 -4.65 11.72
C PHE A 60 15.08 -4.47 13.24
N SER A 61 16.09 -5.15 13.77
CA SER A 61 16.58 -5.09 15.15
C SER A 61 17.01 -3.69 15.59
N ALA A 62 17.39 -2.80 14.67
CA ALA A 62 17.74 -1.41 14.99
C ALA A 62 16.53 -0.48 15.18
N LEU A 63 15.39 -0.81 14.56
CA LEU A 63 14.15 -0.01 14.64
C LEU A 63 13.23 -0.46 15.79
N ILE A 64 13.22 -1.76 16.10
CA ILE A 64 12.53 -2.30 17.27
C ILE A 64 13.45 -2.12 18.47
N LYS A 65 13.24 -1.06 19.24
CA LYS A 65 13.84 -0.91 20.57
C LYS A 65 13.38 -2.04 21.51
N ASP A 66 14.07 -2.15 22.64
CA ASP A 66 13.86 -3.14 23.70
C ASP A 66 12.39 -3.55 23.89
N PRO A 67 12.13 -4.83 24.23
CA PRO A 67 10.78 -5.37 24.40
C PRO A 67 9.92 -4.45 25.26
N ALA A 68 8.98 -3.76 24.62
CA ALA A 68 8.01 -2.89 25.25
C ALA A 68 6.70 -3.66 25.49
N PRO A 69 5.95 -3.33 26.56
CA PRO A 69 4.61 -3.86 26.73
C PRO A 69 3.71 -3.45 25.56
N ILE A 70 2.74 -4.31 25.23
CA ILE A 70 1.72 -4.00 24.23
C ILE A 70 0.98 -2.73 24.70
N PRO A 71 0.91 -1.66 23.89
CA PRO A 71 0.20 -0.45 24.26
C PRO A 71 -1.27 -0.75 24.54
N GLY A 72 -1.78 -0.24 25.68
CA GLY A 72 -3.20 -0.31 25.98
C GLY A 72 -3.99 0.61 25.05
N ALA A 73 -5.15 0.15 24.56
CA ALA A 73 -6.06 1.03 23.85
C ALA A 73 -6.63 2.09 24.81
N PRO A 74 -6.82 3.35 24.37
CA PRO A 74 -7.49 4.37 25.18
C PRO A 74 -8.94 3.96 25.47
N SER A 75 -9.43 4.25 26.69
CA SER A 75 -10.79 3.89 27.14
C SER A 75 -11.88 4.69 26.45
N GLU A 76 -11.57 5.90 26.00
CA GLU A 76 -12.47 6.76 25.25
C GLU A 76 -11.83 7.14 23.93
N ILE A 77 -12.51 6.78 22.84
CA ILE A 77 -12.21 7.26 21.51
C ILE A 77 -13.22 8.37 21.26
N ALA A 78 -12.75 9.60 21.05
CA ALA A 78 -13.60 10.72 20.66
C ALA A 78 -14.10 10.51 19.22
N VAL A 79 -15.08 9.62 19.06
CA VAL A 79 -15.83 9.47 17.83
C VAL A 79 -16.77 10.67 17.79
N GLY A 80 -16.50 11.63 16.89
CA GLY A 80 -17.35 12.81 16.71
C GLY A 80 -18.75 12.43 16.20
N ILE A 81 -19.40 13.32 15.46
CA ILE A 81 -20.73 13.04 14.90
C ILE A 81 -20.61 11.92 13.85
N PRO A 82 -21.41 10.84 13.91
CA PRO A 82 -21.31 9.71 12.98
C PRO A 82 -21.45 10.11 11.49
N ALA A 83 -22.23 11.15 11.19
CA ALA A 83 -22.41 11.67 9.83
C ALA A 83 -21.10 12.23 9.24
N ASP A 84 -20.25 12.84 10.08
CA ASP A 84 -18.96 13.38 9.63
C ASP A 84 -17.95 12.28 9.30
N LEU A 85 -18.13 11.06 9.83
CA LEU A 85 -17.30 9.91 9.48
C LEU A 85 -17.50 9.51 8.02
N LEU A 86 -18.73 9.56 7.51
CA LEU A 86 -19.02 9.26 6.10
C LEU A 86 -18.35 10.28 5.17
N ARG A 87 -18.31 11.56 5.57
CA ARG A 87 -17.63 12.61 4.79
C ARG A 87 -16.11 12.49 4.82
N ARG A 88 -15.54 11.90 5.88
CA ARG A 88 -14.10 11.67 6.03
C ARG A 88 -13.62 10.41 5.31
N ARG A 89 -14.54 9.54 4.89
CA ARG A 89 -14.24 8.26 4.23
C ARG A 89 -13.81 8.49 2.77
N PRO A 90 -12.53 8.28 2.41
CA PRO A 90 -12.04 8.56 1.06
C PRO A 90 -12.63 7.61 0.01
N ASP A 91 -13.00 6.40 0.41
CA ASP A 91 -13.69 5.40 -0.40
C ASP A 91 -15.08 5.87 -0.84
N ILE A 92 -15.85 6.49 0.07
CA ILE A 92 -17.18 7.06 -0.26
C ILE A 92 -17.04 8.26 -1.19
N ARG A 93 -16.05 9.12 -0.95
CA ARG A 93 -15.79 10.28 -1.82
C ARG A 93 -15.42 9.86 -3.24
N LEU A 94 -14.63 8.80 -3.39
CA LEU A 94 -14.32 8.24 -4.71
C LEU A 94 -15.59 7.81 -5.44
N ALA A 95 -16.46 7.04 -4.77
CA ALA A 95 -17.73 6.60 -5.36
C ALA A 95 -18.65 7.77 -5.75
N GLU A 96 -18.68 8.84 -4.95
CA GLU A 96 -19.42 10.06 -5.28
C GLU A 96 -18.86 10.73 -6.55
N PHE A 97 -17.53 10.85 -6.66
CA PHE A 97 -16.89 11.40 -7.86
C PHE A 97 -17.14 10.54 -9.10
N GLU A 98 -17.11 9.21 -8.97
CA GLU A 98 -17.43 8.29 -10.06
C GLU A 98 -18.90 8.46 -10.52
N ALA A 99 -19.84 8.53 -9.58
CA ALA A 99 -21.24 8.75 -9.90
C ALA A 99 -21.46 10.12 -10.57
N ALA A 100 -20.80 11.17 -10.10
CA ALA A 100 -20.85 12.50 -10.70
C ALA A 100 -20.29 12.50 -12.13
N ALA A 101 -19.19 11.79 -12.40
CA ALA A 101 -18.62 11.65 -13.74
C ALA A 101 -19.58 10.94 -14.70
N LEU A 102 -20.22 9.85 -14.24
CA LEU A 102 -21.23 9.14 -15.03
C LEU A 102 -22.47 10.03 -15.29
N GLY A 103 -22.90 10.81 -14.29
CA GLY A 103 -23.97 11.79 -14.46
C GLY A 103 -23.64 12.86 -15.50
N ALA A 104 -22.40 13.36 -15.52
CA ALA A 104 -21.94 14.32 -16.50
C ALA A 104 -21.96 13.75 -17.94
N LEU A 105 -21.65 12.46 -18.11
CA LEU A 105 -21.74 11.78 -19.42
C LEU A 105 -23.17 11.72 -19.96
N ILE A 106 -24.17 11.57 -19.08
CA ILE A 106 -25.59 11.66 -19.50
C ILE A 106 -25.89 13.06 -20.03
N GLY A 107 -25.37 14.11 -19.39
CA GLY A 107 -25.51 15.50 -19.85
C GLY A 107 -24.86 15.74 -21.21
N VAL A 108 -23.68 15.16 -21.45
CA VAL A 108 -23.03 15.18 -22.77
C VAL A 108 -23.87 14.47 -23.82
N ALA A 109 -24.34 13.25 -23.54
CA ALA A 109 -25.22 12.51 -24.45
C ALA A 109 -26.55 13.24 -24.74
N GLN A 110 -27.06 14.01 -23.77
CA GLN A 110 -28.23 14.85 -23.97
C GLN A 110 -27.92 16.11 -24.79
N ALA A 111 -26.72 16.68 -24.67
CA ALA A 111 -26.27 17.81 -25.47
C ALA A 111 -26.17 17.45 -26.97
N ASP A 112 -25.85 16.20 -27.29
CA ASP A 112 -25.82 15.67 -28.67
C ASP A 112 -27.20 15.65 -29.36
N LEU A 113 -28.30 15.82 -28.60
CA LEU A 113 -29.65 15.97 -29.18
C LEU A 113 -29.92 17.40 -29.70
N TYR A 114 -29.06 18.36 -29.39
CA TYR A 114 -29.19 19.75 -29.81
C TYR A 114 -28.20 20.09 -30.94
N PRO A 115 -28.52 21.08 -31.80
CA PRO A 115 -27.60 21.49 -32.84
C PRO A 115 -26.32 22.07 -32.24
N HIS A 116 -25.17 21.59 -32.72
CA HIS A 116 -23.87 22.14 -32.35
C HIS A 116 -23.58 23.40 -33.17
N PHE A 117 -23.25 24.50 -32.49
CA PHE A 117 -22.77 25.72 -33.13
C PHE A 117 -21.28 25.89 -32.83
N ALA A 118 -20.46 25.94 -33.89
CA ALA A 118 -19.05 26.26 -33.81
C ALA A 118 -18.77 27.49 -34.65
N ILE A 119 -18.16 28.52 -34.06
CA ILE A 119 -17.77 29.75 -34.76
C ILE A 119 -16.28 29.63 -35.09
N GLY A 120 -15.98 29.32 -36.34
CA GLY A 120 -14.62 29.33 -36.88
C GLY A 120 -14.29 30.69 -37.51
N GLY A 121 -13.05 31.16 -37.32
CA GLY A 121 -12.55 32.37 -37.96
C GLY A 121 -11.11 32.18 -38.45
N SER A 122 -10.79 32.73 -39.61
CA SER A 122 -9.42 32.80 -40.13
C SER A 122 -9.12 34.22 -40.59
N ILE A 123 -7.91 34.70 -40.27
CA ILE A 123 -7.40 36.01 -40.73
C ILE A 123 -6.19 35.73 -41.61
N GLY A 124 -6.25 36.16 -42.88
CA GLY A 124 -5.15 36.07 -43.83
C GLY A 124 -5.04 37.34 -44.64
N PHE A 125 -3.81 37.76 -44.97
CA PHE A 125 -3.53 38.92 -45.80
C PHE A 125 -3.11 38.46 -47.19
N ALA A 126 -3.82 38.90 -48.24
CA ALA A 126 -3.37 38.76 -49.62
C ALA A 126 -2.75 40.09 -50.04
N VAL A 127 -1.43 40.10 -50.25
CA VAL A 127 -0.72 41.24 -50.86
C VAL A 127 -0.59 40.97 -52.36
N ASP A 128 -1.37 41.67 -53.18
CA ASP A 128 -1.13 41.70 -54.63
C ASP A 128 -0.07 42.75 -54.92
N SER A 129 1.18 42.45 -54.53
CA SER A 129 2.33 43.18 -55.02
C SER A 129 2.96 42.36 -56.13
N LEU A 130 2.64 42.71 -57.38
CA LEU A 130 3.38 42.28 -58.56
C LEU A 130 4.81 42.83 -58.48
N ALA A 131 5.63 42.18 -57.66
CA ALA A 131 7.08 42.34 -57.60
C ALA A 131 7.66 41.18 -56.80
N SER A 132 7.98 40.09 -57.51
CA SER A 132 9.19 39.29 -57.31
C SER A 132 9.62 39.09 -55.84
N SER A 133 9.17 37.99 -55.21
CA SER A 133 10.08 37.06 -54.51
C SER A 133 9.31 35.90 -53.89
N ARG A 134 9.86 34.71 -54.09
CA ARG A 134 9.52 33.42 -53.48
C ARG A 134 9.59 33.51 -51.95
N GLY A 135 8.54 33.11 -51.22
CA GLY A 135 8.55 33.14 -49.76
C GLY A 135 7.38 32.38 -49.12
N ASP A 136 7.71 31.19 -48.63
CA ASP A 136 6.97 30.27 -47.74
C ASP A 136 5.65 30.76 -47.09
N ILE A 137 4.58 30.03 -47.38
CA ILE A 137 3.33 30.04 -46.61
C ILE A 137 3.51 29.23 -45.32
N VAL A 138 3.87 29.89 -44.22
CA VAL A 138 3.91 29.26 -42.89
C VAL A 138 2.49 29.18 -42.33
N ARG A 139 1.96 27.95 -42.22
CA ARG A 139 0.62 27.64 -41.71
C ARG A 139 0.68 27.51 -40.19
N TYR A 140 0.18 28.50 -39.45
CA TYR A 140 -0.05 28.36 -38.01
C TYR A 140 -1.52 28.00 -37.75
N LEU A 141 -1.74 26.82 -37.18
CA LEU A 141 -3.03 26.33 -36.69
C LEU A 141 -3.11 26.65 -35.20
N ILE A 142 -4.03 27.52 -34.78
CA ILE A 142 -4.39 27.66 -33.37
C ILE A 142 -5.83 27.18 -33.24
N ALA A 143 -5.99 26.02 -32.59
CA ALA A 143 -7.28 25.51 -32.16
C ALA A 143 -7.61 26.13 -30.79
N VAL A 144 -8.82 26.67 -30.65
CA VAL A 144 -9.43 27.07 -29.37
C VAL A 144 -10.58 26.11 -29.10
#